data_AF-A0A949T8D2-F1
#
_entry.id   AF-A0A949T8D2-F1
#
_cell.length_a   1.000
_cell.length_b   1.000
_cell.length_c   1.000
_cell.angle_alpha   90.00
_cell.angle_beta   90.00
_cell.angle_gamma   90.00
#
_symmetry.space_group_name_H-M   'P 1'
#
loop_
_entity.id
_entity.type
_entity.pdbx_description
1 polymer ?
#
loop_
_entity_poly.entity_id
_entity_poly.type
_entity_poly.pdbx_seq_one_letter_code
_entity_poly.pdbx_strand_id
1 'polypeptide(L)'
;MILQPKITLPEHTSRQELSQTCNSFLNYQPEQVERLAHSDKVDIKKILTQTADAELAEARINDLSPKAKQCNPFQKKLIKMILTFVGAVTFSVAPQLLASGTARGPLAFSAGILGGAAATYFVDDLGVKAITKKRRRHNSQQAWESLEEQYTSHHSQSELVGFFYNEQKIRFLQIEGENLRTEFKADLIVSVLLSIVEGGTAFWLILPGGVVLALLAACFPVALTWAAVLYQSEYFDFPEDCANILEKYEPLLLSAEVTETEVRQIQSLDYSFKYVAEGDVTGRIKNLSMARAYFEINYANKKLQQLPKLYIDEINQRQLELRQQILKLEEQWVKPKMNIAGHAPTEEEYHQDKQEKQKNAWIAIRTRELEAAYQEDIEMIKLKFKQQYMEWQQEKTHAEEIFESGFGWR
;
A
#
# COMPACT_ATOMS: atom_id res chain seq x y z
N MET A 1 26.55 19.07 0.92
CA MET A 1 25.54 18.10 0.48
C MET A 1 24.23 18.88 0.35
N ILE A 2 23.95 19.38 -0.85
CA ILE A 2 22.80 20.25 -1.10
C ILE A 2 21.60 19.33 -1.28
N LEU A 3 20.75 19.26 -0.26
CA LEU A 3 19.42 18.67 -0.42
C LEU A 3 18.66 19.56 -1.39
N GLN A 4 18.41 19.07 -2.61
CA GLN A 4 17.47 19.73 -3.49
C GLN A 4 16.12 19.81 -2.77
N PRO A 5 15.52 21.01 -2.59
CA PRO A 5 14.17 21.10 -2.07
C PRO A 5 13.24 20.43 -3.07
N LYS A 6 12.63 19.34 -2.59
CA LYS A 6 11.61 18.56 -3.27
C LYS A 6 10.45 19.49 -3.57
N ILE A 7 10.23 19.83 -4.85
CA ILE A 7 9.01 20.49 -5.27
C ILE A 7 7.91 19.44 -5.15
N THR A 8 7.22 19.43 -4.01
CA THR A 8 6.00 18.65 -3.83
C THR A 8 4.91 19.31 -4.67
N LEU A 9 4.77 18.85 -5.92
CA LEU A 9 3.50 18.95 -6.62
C LEU A 9 2.43 18.33 -5.70
N PRO A 10 1.23 18.94 -5.57
CA PRO A 10 0.22 18.46 -4.64
C PRO A 10 -0.06 16.97 -4.90
N GLU A 11 0.19 16.15 -3.87
CA GLU A 11 0.29 14.67 -3.87
C GLU A 11 -0.90 13.94 -4.52
N HIS A 12 -2.04 14.60 -4.69
CA HIS A 12 -3.24 14.05 -5.32
C HIS A 12 -3.29 14.20 -6.84
N THR A 13 -2.46 15.06 -7.43
CA THR A 13 -2.58 15.43 -8.85
C THR A 13 -1.93 14.38 -9.76
N SER A 14 -0.81 13.80 -9.33
CA SER A 14 0.01 12.88 -10.14
C SER A 14 -0.67 11.53 -10.41
N ARG A 15 -1.26 10.90 -9.39
CA ARG A 15 -1.97 9.61 -9.52
C ARG A 15 -3.24 9.74 -10.35
N GLN A 16 -3.97 10.86 -10.20
CA GLN A 16 -5.16 11.14 -11.01
C GLN A 16 -4.79 11.38 -12.48
N GLU A 17 -3.72 12.14 -12.76
CA GLU A 17 -3.23 12.37 -14.12
C GLU A 17 -2.76 11.07 -14.79
N LEU A 18 -2.06 10.20 -14.07
CA LEU A 18 -1.65 8.87 -14.53
C LEU A 18 -2.87 8.00 -14.89
N SER A 19 -3.85 7.90 -14.00
CA SER A 19 -5.07 7.12 -14.23
C SER A 19 -5.89 7.68 -15.39
N GLN A 20 -6.04 9.00 -15.50
CA GLN A 20 -6.72 9.64 -16.63
C GLN A 20 -6.03 9.35 -17.97
N THR A 21 -4.70 9.40 -17.99
CA THR A 21 -3.91 9.12 -19.20
C THR A 21 -3.96 7.63 -19.57
N CYS A 22 -3.95 6.72 -18.58
CA CYS A 22 -4.16 5.30 -18.87
C CYS A 22 -5.56 5.04 -19.43
N ASN A 23 -6.58 5.66 -18.85
CA ASN A 23 -7.94 5.58 -19.37
C ASN A 23 -8.05 6.15 -20.78
N SER A 24 -7.31 7.22 -21.14
CA SER A 24 -7.27 7.69 -22.53
C SER A 24 -6.69 6.60 -23.44
N PHE A 25 -5.56 6.00 -23.08
CA PHE A 25 -4.92 4.92 -23.85
C PHE A 25 -5.81 3.70 -24.08
N LEU A 26 -6.61 3.32 -23.09
CA LEU A 26 -7.51 2.17 -23.17
C LEU A 26 -8.75 2.42 -24.05
N ASN A 27 -9.14 3.68 -24.27
CA ASN A 27 -10.35 4.02 -25.03
C ASN A 27 -10.11 4.16 -26.54
N TYR A 28 -8.87 4.08 -27.01
CA TYR A 28 -8.56 4.21 -28.43
C TYR A 28 -8.88 2.94 -29.22
N GLN A 29 -9.30 3.15 -30.47
CA GLN A 29 -9.66 2.08 -31.40
C GLN A 29 -8.42 1.33 -31.91
N PRO A 30 -8.58 0.06 -32.35
CA PRO A 30 -7.47 -0.75 -32.88
C PRO A 30 -6.67 -0.03 -33.99
N GLU A 31 -7.35 0.62 -34.93
CA GLU A 31 -6.65 1.27 -36.05
C GLU A 31 -5.80 2.47 -35.61
N GLN A 32 -6.15 3.10 -34.50
CA GLN A 32 -5.38 4.22 -33.93
C GLN A 32 -4.13 3.70 -33.23
N VAL A 33 -4.26 2.58 -32.49
CA VAL A 33 -3.13 1.90 -31.84
C VAL A 33 -2.13 1.40 -32.87
N GLU A 34 -2.58 0.85 -34.00
CA GLU A 34 -1.69 0.33 -35.05
C GLU A 34 -0.74 1.39 -35.61
N ARG A 35 -1.20 2.64 -35.74
CA ARG A 35 -0.46 3.76 -36.33
C ARG A 35 0.66 4.32 -35.44
N LEU A 36 0.71 3.94 -34.17
CA LEU A 36 1.76 4.41 -33.26
C LEU A 36 3.12 3.86 -33.63
N ALA A 37 4.16 4.66 -33.40
CA ALA A 37 5.53 4.19 -33.48
C ALA A 37 5.78 3.06 -32.47
N HIS A 38 6.64 2.11 -32.83
CA HIS A 38 6.96 0.98 -31.95
C HIS A 38 7.54 1.42 -30.60
N SER A 39 8.40 2.46 -30.59
CA SER A 39 8.94 3.06 -29.35
C SER A 39 7.82 3.50 -28.41
N ASP A 40 6.80 4.16 -28.94
CA ASP A 40 5.73 4.76 -28.14
C ASP A 40 4.83 3.66 -27.57
N LYS A 41 4.59 2.60 -28.35
CA LYS A 41 3.91 1.40 -27.84
C LYS A 41 4.65 0.78 -26.67
N VAL A 42 5.98 0.72 -26.71
CA VAL A 42 6.80 0.17 -25.61
C VAL A 42 6.67 1.05 -24.36
N ASP A 43 6.77 2.36 -24.51
CA ASP A 43 6.66 3.30 -23.38
C ASP A 43 5.25 3.31 -22.78
N ILE A 44 4.21 3.29 -23.62
CA ILE A 44 2.81 3.17 -23.19
C ILE A 44 2.60 1.84 -22.46
N LYS A 45 3.11 0.72 -22.99
CA LYS A 45 3.02 -0.58 -22.32
C LYS A 45 3.67 -0.55 -20.94
N LYS A 46 4.82 0.11 -20.77
CA LYS A 46 5.46 0.27 -19.46
C LYS A 46 4.55 1.01 -18.47
N ILE A 47 3.91 2.10 -18.89
CA ILE A 47 2.95 2.86 -18.06
C ILE A 47 1.72 2.01 -17.74
N LEU A 48 1.19 1.28 -18.73
CA LEU A 48 0.05 0.37 -18.55
C LEU A 48 0.38 -0.77 -17.59
N THR A 49 1.59 -1.34 -17.61
CA THR A 49 2.01 -2.36 -16.64
C THR A 49 1.99 -1.80 -15.22
N GLN A 50 2.59 -0.63 -14.98
CA GLN A 50 2.60 0.00 -13.65
C GLN A 50 1.19 0.30 -13.15
N THR A 51 0.32 0.77 -14.04
CA THR A 51 -1.06 1.11 -13.68
C THR A 51 -1.92 -0.15 -13.49
N ALA A 52 -1.75 -1.18 -14.32
CA ALA A 52 -2.41 -2.47 -14.17
C ALA A 52 -2.06 -3.12 -12.82
N ASP A 53 -0.77 -3.13 -12.47
CA ASP A 53 -0.28 -3.65 -11.19
C ASP A 53 -0.92 -2.89 -10.01
N ALA A 54 -0.98 -1.57 -10.09
CA ALA A 54 -1.52 -0.72 -9.03
C ALA A 54 -3.04 -0.83 -8.89
N GLU A 55 -3.79 -0.88 -10.00
CA GLU A 55 -5.25 -1.07 -9.96
C GLU A 55 -5.62 -2.45 -9.44
N LEU A 56 -4.89 -3.50 -9.85
CA LEU A 56 -5.04 -4.84 -9.29
C LEU A 56 -4.77 -4.83 -7.78
N ALA A 57 -3.66 -4.21 -7.36
CA ALA A 57 -3.30 -4.10 -5.95
C ALA A 57 -4.35 -3.36 -5.14
N GLU A 58 -4.85 -2.21 -5.62
CA GLU A 58 -5.90 -1.45 -4.97
C GLU A 58 -7.21 -2.25 -4.85
N ALA A 59 -7.63 -2.91 -5.91
CA ALA A 59 -8.82 -3.75 -5.89
C ALA A 59 -8.69 -4.91 -4.88
N ARG A 60 -7.53 -5.59 -4.87
CA ARG A 60 -7.28 -6.70 -3.93
C ARG A 60 -7.12 -6.22 -2.49
N ILE A 61 -6.45 -5.09 -2.26
CA ILE A 61 -6.32 -4.49 -0.94
C ILE A 61 -7.70 -4.13 -0.38
N ASN A 62 -8.57 -3.52 -1.19
CA ASN A 62 -9.93 -3.19 -0.79
C ASN A 62 -10.77 -4.45 -0.45
N ASP A 63 -10.61 -5.56 -1.16
CA ASP A 63 -11.28 -6.83 -0.85
C ASP A 63 -10.73 -7.52 0.42
N LEU A 64 -9.40 -7.51 0.62
CA LEU A 64 -8.73 -8.29 1.66
C LEU A 64 -8.56 -7.55 2.99
N SER A 65 -8.39 -6.23 2.98
CA SER A 65 -8.22 -5.41 4.19
C SER A 65 -9.32 -5.58 5.24
N PRO A 66 -10.64 -5.62 4.90
CA PRO A 66 -11.66 -5.86 5.92
C PRO A 66 -11.57 -7.28 6.52
N LYS A 67 -11.07 -8.26 5.78
CA LYS A 67 -10.90 -9.66 6.22
C LYS A 67 -9.67 -9.80 7.12
N ALA A 68 -8.59 -9.07 6.84
CA ALA A 68 -7.33 -9.13 7.61
C ALA A 68 -7.42 -8.55 9.04
N LYS A 69 -8.39 -7.68 9.33
CA LYS A 69 -8.48 -6.96 10.62
C LYS A 69 -8.97 -7.80 11.81
N GLN A 70 -9.28 -9.08 11.64
CA GLN A 70 -10.04 -9.87 12.62
C GLN A 70 -9.21 -10.72 13.60
N CYS A 71 -7.91 -10.47 13.79
CA CYS A 71 -7.07 -11.35 14.62
C CYS A 71 -7.01 -10.99 16.12
N ASN A 72 -7.59 -11.83 16.99
CA ASN A 72 -7.26 -11.86 18.43
C ASN A 72 -6.53 -13.16 18.81
N PRO A 73 -5.19 -13.13 18.99
CA PRO A 73 -4.40 -14.35 19.24
C PRO A 73 -4.72 -15.01 20.59
N PHE A 74 -5.24 -14.25 21.56
CA PHE A 74 -5.65 -14.80 22.86
C PHE A 74 -6.90 -15.69 22.73
N GLN A 75 -7.88 -15.26 21.94
CA GLN A 75 -9.11 -16.02 21.72
C GLN A 75 -8.83 -17.34 20.96
N LYS A 76 -7.97 -17.32 19.94
CA LYS A 76 -7.52 -18.54 19.22
C LYS A 76 -6.93 -19.57 20.19
N LYS A 77 -6.03 -19.13 21.08
CA LYS A 77 -5.41 -20.01 22.11
C LYS A 77 -6.44 -20.56 23.09
N LEU A 78 -7.39 -19.74 23.53
CA LEU A 78 -8.45 -20.16 24.46
C LEU A 78 -9.35 -21.24 23.84
N ILE A 79 -9.77 -21.07 22.59
CA ILE A 79 -10.60 -22.06 21.89
C ILE A 79 -9.87 -23.40 21.76
N LYS A 80 -8.59 -23.38 21.33
CA LYS A 80 -7.77 -24.60 21.24
C LYS A 80 -7.64 -25.30 22.59
N MET A 81 -7.45 -24.55 23.68
CA MET A 81 -7.38 -25.11 25.03
C MET A 81 -8.70 -25.77 25.44
N ILE A 82 -9.84 -25.10 25.19
CA ILE A 82 -11.17 -25.63 25.52
C ILE A 82 -11.44 -26.93 24.74
N LEU A 83 -11.17 -26.96 23.43
CA LEU A 83 -11.34 -28.15 22.61
C LEU A 83 -10.46 -29.31 23.09
N THR A 84 -9.19 -29.03 23.38
CA THR A 84 -8.25 -30.03 23.89
C THR A 84 -8.73 -30.61 25.23
N PHE A 85 -9.29 -29.78 26.11
CA PHE A 85 -9.87 -30.21 27.37
C PHE A 85 -11.13 -31.06 27.17
N VAL A 86 -12.03 -30.67 26.27
CA VAL A 86 -13.23 -31.47 25.93
C VAL A 86 -12.83 -32.83 25.37
N GLY A 87 -11.86 -32.88 24.46
CA GLY A 87 -11.29 -34.12 23.94
C GLY A 87 -10.70 -35.00 25.03
N ALA A 88 -9.87 -34.42 25.90
CA ALA A 88 -9.28 -35.13 27.04
C ALA A 88 -10.34 -35.77 27.95
N VAL A 89 -11.40 -35.02 28.30
CA VAL A 89 -12.50 -35.52 29.14
C VAL A 89 -13.26 -36.64 28.43
N THR A 90 -13.62 -36.44 27.15
CA THR A 90 -14.40 -37.39 26.36
C THR A 90 -13.70 -38.75 26.24
N PHE A 91 -12.38 -38.74 25.99
CA PHE A 91 -11.58 -39.96 25.87
C PHE A 91 -11.03 -40.51 27.19
N SER A 92 -11.06 -39.76 28.30
CA SER A 92 -10.61 -40.28 29.60
C SER A 92 -11.50 -41.42 30.13
N VAL A 93 -12.79 -41.38 29.80
CA VAL A 93 -13.80 -42.33 30.28
C VAL A 93 -13.64 -43.70 29.61
N ALA A 94 -13.19 -43.76 28.35
CA ALA A 94 -13.09 -45.01 27.59
C ALA A 94 -12.09 -46.00 28.19
N PRO A 95 -10.81 -45.61 28.38
CA PRO A 95 -9.80 -46.53 28.88
C PRO A 95 -10.02 -46.84 30.36
N GLN A 96 -10.65 -45.95 31.13
CA GLN A 96 -11.01 -46.23 32.52
C GLN A 96 -12.03 -47.36 32.63
N LEU A 97 -13.04 -47.39 31.74
CA LEU A 97 -14.01 -48.48 31.67
C LEU A 97 -13.39 -49.78 31.15
N LEU A 98 -12.50 -49.72 30.16
CA LEU A 98 -11.80 -50.90 29.64
C LEU A 98 -10.78 -51.47 30.63
N ALA A 99 -10.17 -50.62 31.45
CA ALA A 99 -9.22 -51.02 32.48
C ALA A 99 -9.87 -51.28 33.84
N SER A 100 -11.19 -51.14 34.03
CA SER A 100 -11.82 -51.38 35.34
C SER A 100 -11.69 -52.83 35.82
N GLY A 101 -11.43 -53.78 34.90
CA GLY A 101 -11.20 -55.20 35.20
C GLY A 101 -9.73 -55.59 35.43
N THR A 102 -8.78 -54.68 35.25
CA THR A 102 -7.34 -54.95 35.46
C THR A 102 -6.80 -53.81 36.32
N ALA A 103 -6.02 -54.03 37.38
CA ALA A 103 -5.63 -52.98 38.35
C ALA A 103 -4.77 -51.78 37.80
N ARG A 104 -4.80 -51.51 36.49
CA ARG A 104 -4.16 -50.44 35.72
C ARG A 104 -5.11 -49.26 35.42
N GLY A 105 -6.29 -49.19 36.03
CA GLY A 105 -7.29 -48.13 35.84
C GLY A 105 -6.72 -46.69 35.81
N PRO A 106 -5.87 -46.27 36.77
CA PRO A 106 -5.29 -44.93 36.78
C PRO A 106 -4.35 -44.63 35.61
N LEU A 107 -3.55 -45.62 35.17
CA LEU A 107 -2.65 -45.46 34.02
C LEU A 107 -3.43 -45.38 32.71
N ALA A 108 -4.48 -46.20 32.57
CA ALA A 108 -5.36 -46.17 31.41
C ALA A 108 -6.11 -44.83 31.32
N PHE A 109 -6.62 -44.31 32.44
CA PHE A 109 -7.27 -43.00 32.50
C PHE A 109 -6.33 -41.87 32.02
N SER A 110 -5.09 -41.82 32.53
CA SER A 110 -4.08 -40.84 32.09
C SER A 110 -3.73 -40.99 30.60
N ALA A 111 -3.62 -42.22 30.09
CA ALA A 111 -3.39 -42.47 28.67
C ALA A 111 -4.59 -42.02 27.80
N GLY A 112 -5.81 -42.17 28.30
CA GLY A 112 -7.04 -41.67 27.65
C GLY A 112 -7.10 -40.14 27.59
N ILE A 113 -6.73 -39.46 28.68
CA ILE A 113 -6.61 -38.00 28.71
C ILE A 113 -5.61 -37.52 27.65
N LEU A 114 -4.39 -38.07 27.66
CA LEU A 114 -3.33 -37.65 26.75
C LEU A 114 -3.65 -37.99 25.29
N GLY A 115 -4.18 -39.19 25.04
CA GLY A 115 -4.58 -39.65 23.71
C GLY A 115 -5.72 -38.83 23.14
N GLY A 116 -6.75 -38.53 23.95
CA GLY A 116 -7.88 -37.69 23.56
C GLY A 116 -7.48 -36.25 23.28
N ALA A 117 -6.70 -35.65 24.18
CA ALA A 117 -6.16 -34.31 23.98
C ALA A 117 -5.39 -34.19 22.66
N ALA A 118 -4.50 -35.16 22.39
CA ALA A 118 -3.72 -35.18 21.15
C ALA A 118 -4.62 -35.37 19.91
N ALA A 119 -5.55 -36.32 19.95
CA ALA A 119 -6.45 -36.60 18.82
C ALA A 119 -7.29 -35.37 18.47
N THR A 120 -7.96 -34.75 19.45
CA THR A 120 -8.79 -33.55 19.22
C THR A 120 -7.95 -32.37 18.76
N TYR A 121 -6.72 -32.20 19.30
CA TYR A 121 -5.79 -31.17 18.82
C TYR A 121 -5.42 -31.37 17.35
N PHE A 122 -5.13 -32.62 16.91
CA PHE A 122 -4.81 -32.90 15.51
C PHE A 122 -6.03 -32.73 14.59
N VAL A 123 -7.23 -33.13 15.04
CA VAL A 123 -8.47 -32.90 14.28
C VAL A 123 -8.70 -31.40 14.07
N ASP A 124 -8.57 -30.60 15.13
CA ASP A 124 -8.71 -29.14 15.06
C ASP A 124 -7.65 -28.53 14.14
N ASP A 125 -6.36 -28.84 14.33
CA ASP A 125 -5.28 -28.26 13.54
C ASP A 125 -5.37 -28.61 12.04
N LEU A 126 -5.62 -29.88 11.72
CA LEU A 126 -5.78 -30.32 10.32
C LEU A 126 -7.08 -29.80 9.71
N GLY A 127 -8.16 -29.78 10.48
CA GLY A 127 -9.45 -29.24 10.07
C GLY A 127 -9.36 -27.75 9.74
N VAL A 128 -8.78 -26.96 10.65
CA VAL A 128 -8.57 -25.52 10.45
C VAL A 128 -7.70 -25.29 9.21
N LYS A 129 -6.57 -25.98 9.07
CA LYS A 129 -5.70 -25.86 7.88
C LYS A 129 -6.45 -26.20 6.59
N ALA A 130 -7.22 -27.28 6.57
CA ALA A 130 -7.98 -27.68 5.39
C ALA A 130 -9.05 -26.66 4.98
N ILE A 131 -9.83 -26.18 5.95
CA ILE A 131 -10.87 -25.17 5.69
C ILE A 131 -10.25 -23.83 5.29
N THR A 132 -9.17 -23.41 5.94
CA THR A 132 -8.46 -22.16 5.58
C THR A 132 -7.89 -22.24 4.17
N LYS A 133 -7.21 -23.34 3.80
CA LYS A 133 -6.75 -23.58 2.42
C LYS A 133 -7.90 -23.54 1.41
N LYS A 134 -9.05 -24.12 1.75
CA LYS A 134 -10.26 -24.09 0.91
C LYS A 134 -10.80 -22.67 0.75
N ARG A 135 -10.90 -21.89 1.84
CA ARG A 135 -11.35 -20.48 1.82
C ARG A 135 -10.41 -19.61 0.98
N ARG A 136 -9.10 -19.79 1.17
CA ARG A 136 -8.07 -19.09 0.40
C ARG A 136 -8.20 -19.37 -1.09
N ARG A 137 -8.27 -20.65 -1.47
CA ARG A 137 -8.50 -21.05 -2.86
C ARG A 137 -9.79 -20.46 -3.42
N HIS A 138 -10.88 -20.49 -2.66
CA HIS A 138 -12.17 -19.94 -3.12
C HIS A 138 -12.10 -18.43 -3.36
N ASN A 139 -11.47 -17.67 -2.45
CA ASN A 139 -11.30 -16.22 -2.63
C ASN A 139 -10.40 -15.89 -3.83
N SER A 140 -9.25 -16.57 -3.97
CA SER A 140 -8.37 -16.38 -5.13
C SER A 140 -9.04 -16.82 -6.43
N GLN A 141 -9.85 -17.89 -6.42
CA GLN A 141 -10.58 -18.36 -7.59
C GLN A 141 -11.64 -17.34 -8.03
N GLN A 142 -12.38 -16.75 -7.08
CA GLN A 142 -13.37 -15.72 -7.39
C GLN A 142 -12.71 -14.47 -7.99
N ALA A 143 -11.56 -14.04 -7.45
CA ALA A 143 -10.79 -12.94 -8.00
C ALA A 143 -10.26 -13.25 -9.40
N TRP A 144 -9.76 -14.48 -9.61
CA TRP A 144 -9.32 -14.95 -10.92
C TRP A 144 -10.44 -14.96 -11.96
N GLU A 145 -11.62 -15.46 -11.60
CA GLU A 145 -12.79 -15.47 -12.48
C GLU A 145 -13.21 -14.06 -12.88
N SER A 146 -13.19 -13.11 -11.94
CA SER A 146 -13.45 -11.69 -12.23
C SER A 146 -12.43 -11.10 -13.20
N LEU A 147 -11.14 -11.43 -13.07
CA LEU A 147 -10.09 -10.96 -13.99
C LEU A 147 -10.22 -11.61 -15.37
N GLU A 148 -10.60 -12.89 -15.44
CA GLU A 148 -10.84 -13.60 -16.69
C GLU A 148 -12.07 -13.04 -17.43
N GLU A 149 -13.12 -12.67 -16.70
CA GLU A 149 -14.30 -12.02 -17.26
C GLU A 149 -13.95 -10.63 -17.82
N GLN A 150 -13.18 -9.83 -17.07
CA GLN A 150 -12.69 -8.52 -17.54
C GLN A 150 -11.81 -8.65 -18.78
N TYR A 151 -10.88 -9.60 -18.79
CA TYR A 151 -10.05 -9.89 -19.95
C TYR A 151 -10.91 -10.31 -21.15
N THR A 152 -11.80 -11.29 -20.99
CA THR A 152 -12.64 -11.80 -22.09
C THR A 152 -13.54 -10.71 -22.66
N SER A 153 -14.10 -9.84 -21.82
CA SER A 153 -14.98 -8.75 -22.24
C SER A 153 -14.26 -7.60 -22.96
N HIS A 154 -12.98 -7.37 -22.67
CA HIS A 154 -12.25 -6.19 -23.18
C HIS A 154 -11.08 -6.52 -24.13
N HIS A 155 -10.54 -7.75 -24.14
CA HIS A 155 -9.33 -8.09 -24.88
C HIS A 155 -9.40 -7.83 -26.40
N SER A 156 -10.59 -7.90 -27.00
CA SER A 156 -10.79 -7.70 -28.42
C SER A 156 -10.93 -6.22 -28.81
N GLN A 157 -10.94 -5.30 -27.84
CA GLN A 157 -11.15 -3.88 -28.09
C GLN A 157 -9.90 -3.19 -28.64
N SER A 158 -8.70 -3.54 -28.17
CA SER A 158 -7.42 -3.09 -28.74
C SER A 158 -6.23 -3.89 -28.19
N GLU A 159 -5.08 -3.83 -28.87
CA GLU A 159 -3.83 -4.45 -28.39
C GLU A 159 -3.45 -3.97 -26.98
N LEU A 160 -3.62 -2.67 -26.70
CA LEU A 160 -3.27 -2.07 -25.41
C LEU A 160 -4.22 -2.51 -24.30
N VAL A 161 -5.51 -2.63 -24.61
CA VAL A 161 -6.52 -3.13 -23.66
C VAL A 161 -6.27 -4.59 -23.32
N GLY A 162 -6.04 -5.43 -24.34
CA GLY A 162 -5.67 -6.83 -24.13
C GLY A 162 -4.39 -6.97 -23.30
N PHE A 163 -3.38 -6.14 -23.57
CA PHE A 163 -2.14 -6.11 -22.80
C PHE A 163 -2.39 -5.75 -21.33
N PHE A 164 -3.14 -4.67 -21.06
CA PHE A 164 -3.43 -4.19 -19.71
C PHE A 164 -4.09 -5.26 -18.82
N TYR A 165 -5.19 -5.88 -19.28
CA TYR A 165 -5.87 -6.92 -18.52
C TYR A 165 -5.05 -8.22 -18.42
N ASN A 166 -4.24 -8.52 -19.43
CA ASN A 166 -3.32 -9.66 -19.36
C ASN A 166 -2.22 -9.45 -18.32
N GLU A 167 -1.67 -8.23 -18.18
CA GLU A 167 -0.70 -7.92 -17.13
C GLU A 167 -1.32 -8.08 -15.74
N GLN A 168 -2.56 -7.64 -15.53
CA GLN A 168 -3.27 -7.91 -14.25
C GLN A 168 -3.36 -9.41 -13.96
N LYS A 169 -3.71 -10.24 -14.95
CA LYS A 169 -3.75 -11.70 -14.80
C LYS A 169 -2.39 -12.29 -14.47
N ILE A 170 -1.33 -11.88 -15.17
CA ILE A 170 0.04 -12.34 -14.93
C ILE A 170 0.45 -11.99 -13.50
N ARG A 171 0.24 -10.74 -13.08
CA ARG A 171 0.59 -10.28 -11.73
C ARG A 171 -0.19 -11.03 -10.66
N PHE A 172 -1.49 -11.23 -10.86
CA PHE A 172 -2.32 -12.01 -9.95
C PHE A 172 -1.78 -13.44 -9.78
N LEU A 173 -1.45 -14.13 -10.88
CA LEU A 173 -0.89 -15.47 -10.83
C LEU A 173 0.47 -15.54 -10.13
N GLN A 174 1.30 -14.50 -10.22
CA GLN A 174 2.56 -14.42 -9.49
C GLN A 174 2.37 -14.33 -7.98
N ILE A 175 1.32 -13.66 -7.51
CA ILE A 175 1.07 -13.43 -6.08
C ILE A 175 0.22 -14.54 -5.46
N GLU A 176 -0.87 -14.93 -6.13
CA GLU A 176 -1.90 -15.83 -5.61
C GLU A 176 -2.00 -17.16 -6.37
N GLY A 177 -1.17 -17.40 -7.40
CA GLY A 177 -1.24 -18.63 -8.21
C GLY A 177 -1.05 -19.92 -7.41
N GLU A 178 -0.28 -19.89 -6.32
CA GLU A 178 -0.13 -21.04 -5.42
C GLU A 178 -1.44 -21.40 -4.69
N ASN A 179 -2.26 -20.40 -4.36
CA ASN A 179 -3.54 -20.59 -3.69
C ASN A 179 -4.53 -21.35 -4.59
N LEU A 180 -4.45 -21.15 -5.91
CA LEU A 180 -5.28 -21.85 -6.89
C LEU A 180 -4.93 -23.35 -6.99
N ARG A 181 -3.65 -23.69 -6.78
CA ARG A 181 -3.12 -25.07 -6.85
C ARG A 181 -3.21 -25.82 -5.53
N THR A 182 -3.61 -25.16 -4.45
CA THR A 182 -3.53 -25.74 -3.11
C THR A 182 -4.45 -26.96 -2.95
N GLU A 183 -3.86 -28.10 -2.58
CA GLU A 183 -4.57 -29.33 -2.24
C GLU A 183 -4.95 -29.32 -0.75
N PHE A 184 -6.24 -29.19 -0.45
CA PHE A 184 -6.79 -29.26 0.92
C PHE A 184 -7.37 -30.65 1.26
N LYS A 185 -7.46 -31.55 0.27
CA LYS A 185 -8.20 -32.82 0.38
C LYS A 185 -7.57 -33.78 1.38
N ALA A 186 -6.24 -33.89 1.43
CA ALA A 186 -5.56 -34.82 2.34
C ALA A 186 -5.83 -34.47 3.81
N ASP A 187 -5.59 -33.21 4.19
CA ASP A 187 -5.84 -32.71 5.56
C ASP A 187 -7.33 -32.85 5.96
N LEU A 188 -8.25 -32.59 5.01
CA LEU A 188 -9.69 -32.77 5.23
C LEU A 188 -10.06 -34.24 5.44
N ILE A 189 -9.52 -35.15 4.63
CA ILE A 189 -9.81 -36.59 4.76
C ILE A 189 -9.30 -37.10 6.10
N VAL A 190 -8.07 -36.75 6.49
CA VAL A 190 -7.49 -37.19 7.76
C VAL A 190 -8.29 -36.66 8.96
N SER A 191 -8.68 -35.38 8.95
CA SER A 191 -9.50 -34.79 10.03
C SER A 191 -10.89 -35.42 10.13
N VAL A 192 -11.54 -35.72 9.00
CA VAL A 192 -12.83 -36.42 8.97
C VAL A 192 -12.69 -37.85 9.50
N LEU A 193 -11.67 -38.59 9.09
CA LEU A 193 -11.43 -39.96 9.59
C LEU A 193 -11.18 -39.98 11.10
N LEU A 194 -10.35 -39.07 11.61
CA LEU A 194 -10.11 -38.93 13.05
C LEU A 194 -11.39 -38.56 13.82
N SER A 195 -12.24 -37.70 13.25
CA SER A 195 -13.56 -37.36 13.83
C SER A 195 -14.50 -38.57 13.89
N ILE A 196 -14.47 -39.43 12.87
CA ILE A 196 -15.28 -40.67 12.84
C ILE A 196 -14.80 -41.63 13.95
N VAL A 197 -13.48 -41.74 14.15
CA VAL A 197 -12.91 -42.55 15.24
C VAL A 197 -13.35 -41.99 16.60
N GLU A 198 -13.27 -40.67 16.80
CA GLU A 198 -13.71 -40.00 18.03
C GLU A 198 -15.22 -40.17 18.31
N GLY A 199 -16.08 -39.95 17.31
CA GLY A 199 -17.51 -40.18 17.45
C GLY A 199 -17.84 -41.66 17.70
N GLY A 200 -17.15 -42.57 17.01
CA GLY A 200 -17.32 -44.01 17.15
C GLY A 200 -16.95 -44.54 18.53
N THR A 201 -15.84 -44.06 19.11
CA THR A 201 -15.45 -44.43 20.47
C THR A 201 -16.44 -43.90 21.49
N ALA A 202 -16.85 -42.63 21.39
CA ALA A 202 -17.85 -42.04 22.29
C ALA A 202 -19.21 -42.77 22.23
N PHE A 203 -19.67 -43.14 21.03
CA PHE A 203 -20.90 -43.92 20.83
C PHE A 203 -20.84 -45.26 21.58
N TRP A 204 -19.79 -46.05 21.35
CA TRP A 204 -19.65 -47.38 21.92
C TRP A 204 -19.62 -47.37 23.45
N LEU A 205 -19.04 -46.34 24.04
CA LEU A 205 -18.92 -46.22 25.50
C LEU A 205 -20.23 -45.91 26.19
N ILE A 206 -21.10 -45.12 25.56
CA ILE A 206 -22.34 -44.64 26.14
C ILE A 206 -23.53 -45.50 25.70
N LEU A 207 -23.32 -46.41 24.75
CA LEU A 207 -24.31 -47.40 24.31
C LEU A 207 -25.02 -48.15 25.46
N PRO A 208 -24.34 -48.57 26.55
CA PRO A 208 -25.01 -49.18 27.70
C PRO A 208 -26.04 -48.28 28.40
N GLY A 209 -25.91 -46.96 28.28
CA GLY A 209 -26.87 -45.97 28.77
C GLY A 209 -28.07 -45.75 27.85
N GLY A 210 -28.09 -46.38 26.67
CA GLY A 210 -29.15 -46.30 25.68
C GLY A 210 -28.72 -45.58 24.39
N VAL A 211 -29.34 -45.99 23.27
CA VAL A 211 -28.95 -45.56 21.91
C VAL A 211 -29.03 -44.02 21.74
N VAL A 212 -30.05 -43.38 22.30
CA VAL A 212 -30.23 -41.92 22.19
C VAL A 212 -29.11 -41.15 22.88
N LEU A 213 -28.73 -41.55 24.10
CA LEU A 213 -27.62 -40.93 24.83
C LEU A 213 -26.28 -41.19 24.14
N ALA A 214 -26.10 -42.40 23.59
CA ALA A 214 -24.89 -42.76 22.83
C ALA A 214 -24.72 -41.91 21.57
N LEU A 215 -25.80 -41.68 20.82
CA LEU A 215 -25.78 -40.79 19.64
C LEU A 215 -25.47 -39.35 20.01
N LEU A 216 -26.10 -38.81 21.05
CA LEU A 216 -25.84 -37.45 21.51
C LEU A 216 -24.38 -37.26 21.93
N ALA A 217 -23.83 -38.22 22.67
CA ALA A 217 -22.45 -38.15 23.12
C ALA A 217 -21.42 -38.38 22.01
N ALA A 218 -21.78 -39.12 20.95
CA ALA A 218 -20.95 -39.27 19.76
C ALA A 218 -20.94 -38.01 18.89
N CYS A 219 -22.11 -37.38 18.70
CA CYS A 219 -22.25 -36.25 17.80
C CYS A 219 -21.79 -34.93 18.43
N PHE A 220 -21.99 -34.72 19.73
CA PHE A 220 -21.73 -33.42 20.34
C PHE A 220 -20.26 -32.98 20.30
N PRO A 221 -19.26 -33.79 20.72
CA PRO A 221 -17.84 -33.41 20.65
C PRO A 221 -17.39 -33.16 19.21
N VAL A 222 -17.81 -34.03 18.28
CA VAL A 222 -17.51 -33.88 16.85
C VAL A 222 -18.09 -32.57 16.30
N ALA A 223 -19.37 -32.29 16.58
CA ALA A 223 -20.01 -31.06 16.12
C ALA A 223 -19.36 -29.81 16.72
N LEU A 224 -18.98 -29.85 18.01
CA LEU A 224 -18.27 -28.75 18.68
C LEU A 224 -16.89 -28.50 18.05
N THR A 225 -16.12 -29.57 17.78
CA THR A 225 -14.81 -29.45 17.13
C THR A 225 -14.95 -28.88 15.73
N TRP A 226 -15.88 -29.36 14.91
CA TRP A 226 -16.08 -28.80 13.56
C TRP A 226 -16.62 -27.37 13.57
N ALA A 227 -17.50 -27.01 14.52
CA ALA A 227 -17.95 -25.63 14.69
C ALA A 227 -16.77 -24.72 15.06
N ALA A 228 -15.88 -25.19 15.93
CA ALA A 228 -14.70 -24.44 16.31
C ALA A 228 -13.66 -24.36 15.18
N VAL A 229 -13.48 -25.42 14.38
CA VAL A 229 -12.66 -25.41 13.15
C VAL A 229 -13.17 -24.35 12.17
N LEU A 230 -14.48 -24.30 11.92
CA LEU A 230 -15.09 -23.31 11.04
C LEU A 230 -14.88 -21.88 11.56
N TYR A 231 -15.10 -21.68 12.87
CA TYR A 231 -14.90 -20.40 13.54
C TYR A 231 -13.43 -19.96 13.51
N GLN A 232 -12.50 -20.85 13.88
CA GLN A 232 -11.08 -20.54 13.93
C GLN A 232 -10.51 -20.23 12.55
N SER A 233 -10.93 -20.99 11.54
CA SER A 233 -10.55 -20.75 10.15
C SER A 233 -11.03 -19.39 9.66
N GLU A 234 -12.25 -18.97 10.02
CA GLU A 234 -12.84 -17.71 9.57
C GLU A 234 -12.25 -16.48 10.25
N TYR A 235 -12.07 -16.55 11.57
CA TYR A 235 -11.75 -15.37 12.38
C TYR A 235 -10.27 -15.25 12.73
N PHE A 236 -9.43 -16.26 12.49
CA PHE A 236 -8.00 -16.16 12.78
C PHE A 236 -7.11 -16.54 11.60
N ASP A 237 -7.22 -17.77 11.09
CA ASP A 237 -6.22 -18.28 10.13
C ASP A 237 -6.40 -17.66 8.73
N PHE A 238 -7.63 -17.52 8.26
CA PHE A 238 -7.89 -16.85 6.98
C PHE A 238 -7.58 -15.34 7.02
N PRO A 239 -7.91 -14.59 8.08
CA PRO A 239 -7.45 -13.20 8.26
C PRO A 239 -5.92 -13.05 8.26
N GLU A 240 -5.20 -13.94 8.94
CA GLU A 240 -3.73 -13.96 8.95
C GLU A 240 -3.16 -14.19 7.54
N ASP A 241 -3.75 -15.12 6.78
CA ASP A 241 -3.41 -15.34 5.38
C ASP A 241 -3.71 -14.11 4.50
N CYS A 242 -4.83 -13.44 4.73
CA CYS A 242 -5.19 -12.21 4.01
C CYS A 242 -4.15 -11.11 4.28
N ALA A 243 -3.71 -10.94 5.53
CA ALA A 243 -2.64 -10.01 5.89
C ALA A 243 -1.33 -10.33 5.14
N ASN A 244 -0.93 -11.60 5.11
CA ASN A 244 0.27 -12.03 4.39
C ASN A 244 0.18 -11.79 2.86
N ILE A 245 -1.03 -11.85 2.29
CA ILE A 245 -1.25 -11.54 0.87
C ILE A 245 -1.21 -10.02 0.64
N LEU A 246 -1.77 -9.21 1.55
CA LEU A 246 -1.75 -7.75 1.47
C LEU A 246 -0.31 -7.20 1.39
N GLU A 247 0.61 -7.73 2.21
CA GLU A 247 2.02 -7.35 2.20
C GLU A 247 2.69 -7.55 0.81
N LYS A 248 2.18 -8.46 -0.01
CA LYS A 248 2.68 -8.69 -1.38
C LYS A 248 2.12 -7.69 -2.40
N TYR A 249 0.94 -7.12 -2.14
CA TYR A 249 0.30 -6.13 -3.02
C TYR A 249 0.68 -4.69 -2.67
N GLU A 250 1.00 -4.38 -1.41
CA GLU A 250 1.39 -3.03 -0.97
C GLU A 250 2.52 -2.39 -1.81
N PRO A 251 3.60 -3.11 -2.19
CA PRO A 251 4.69 -2.52 -3.00
C PRO A 251 4.29 -2.18 -4.43
N LEU A 252 3.15 -2.69 -4.91
CA LEU A 252 2.65 -2.43 -6.26
C LEU A 252 1.78 -1.18 -6.35
N LEU A 253 1.38 -0.61 -5.21
CA LEU A 253 0.68 0.67 -5.20
C LEU A 253 1.59 1.75 -5.80
N LEU A 254 1.02 2.60 -6.65
CA LEU A 254 1.74 3.75 -7.20
C LEU A 254 2.25 4.62 -6.04
N SER A 255 3.54 4.99 -6.10
CA SER A 255 4.10 5.96 -5.18
C SER A 255 3.31 7.26 -5.27
N ALA A 256 3.05 7.88 -4.11
CA ALA A 256 2.42 9.20 -4.08
C ALA A 256 3.26 10.26 -4.82
N GLU A 257 4.56 10.02 -4.92
CA GLU A 257 5.51 10.89 -5.60
C GLU A 257 5.77 10.34 -7.00
N VAL A 258 5.30 11.07 -8.00
CA VAL A 258 5.67 10.88 -9.42
C VAL A 258 6.59 12.02 -9.78
N THR A 259 7.71 11.69 -10.42
CA THR A 259 8.70 12.71 -10.80
C THR A 259 8.15 13.59 -11.93
N GLU A 260 8.57 14.85 -11.98
CA GLU A 260 8.18 15.77 -13.06
C GLU A 260 8.57 15.23 -14.44
N THR A 261 9.67 14.48 -14.51
CA THR A 261 10.13 13.80 -15.73
C THR A 261 9.16 12.72 -16.20
N GLU A 262 8.59 11.94 -15.29
CA GLU A 262 7.58 10.93 -15.63
C GLU A 262 6.29 11.59 -16.10
N VAL A 263 5.81 12.63 -15.40
CA VAL A 263 4.60 13.38 -15.81
C VAL A 263 4.77 13.95 -17.21
N ARG A 264 5.93 14.57 -17.51
CA ARG A 264 6.25 15.09 -18.84
C ARG A 264 6.22 14.00 -19.91
N GLN A 265 6.84 12.84 -19.64
CA GLN A 265 6.85 11.71 -20.57
C GLN A 265 5.44 11.19 -20.87
N ILE A 266 4.62 11.00 -19.84
CA ILE A 266 3.24 10.53 -19.96
C ILE A 266 2.40 11.50 -20.78
N GLN A 267 2.48 12.80 -20.48
CA GLN A 267 1.75 13.82 -21.22
C GLN A 267 2.23 13.96 -22.67
N SER A 268 3.53 13.80 -22.92
CA SER A 268 4.12 13.80 -24.26
C SER A 268 3.61 12.61 -25.10
N LEU A 269 3.48 11.43 -24.48
CA LEU A 269 2.91 10.24 -25.10
C LEU A 269 1.41 10.41 -25.39
N ASP A 270 0.63 10.94 -24.44
CA ASP A 270 -0.80 11.25 -24.66
C ASP A 270 -0.98 12.24 -25.82
N TYR A 271 -0.16 13.28 -25.89
CA TYR A 271 -0.19 14.25 -26.98
C TYR A 271 0.19 13.64 -28.32
N SER A 272 1.25 12.82 -28.35
CA SER A 272 1.68 12.08 -29.53
C SER A 272 0.57 11.15 -30.04
N PHE A 273 -0.10 10.46 -29.12
CA PHE A 273 -1.20 9.56 -29.43
C PHE A 273 -2.40 10.31 -30.00
N LYS A 274 -2.85 11.39 -29.34
CA LYS A 274 -3.96 12.22 -29.83
C LYS A 274 -3.70 12.72 -31.25
N TYR A 275 -2.49 13.18 -31.53
CA TYR A 275 -2.11 13.59 -32.88
C TYR A 275 -2.22 12.45 -33.91
N VAL A 276 -1.80 11.22 -33.57
CA VAL A 276 -1.90 10.05 -34.47
C VAL A 276 -3.36 9.60 -34.66
N ALA A 277 -4.17 9.71 -33.60
CA ALA A 277 -5.55 9.25 -33.55
C ALA A 277 -6.52 10.20 -34.25
N GLU A 278 -6.38 11.50 -34.02
CA GLU A 278 -7.33 12.55 -34.45
C GLU A 278 -6.76 13.43 -35.57
N GLY A 279 -5.44 13.40 -35.78
CA GLY A 279 -4.75 14.36 -36.63
C GLY A 279 -4.62 15.73 -35.96
N ASP A 280 -4.09 16.70 -36.70
CA ASP A 280 -4.11 18.09 -36.27
C ASP A 280 -5.24 18.87 -36.95
N VAL A 281 -6.21 19.28 -36.14
CA VAL A 281 -7.35 20.10 -36.57
C VAL A 281 -6.90 21.45 -37.12
N THR A 282 -5.75 21.96 -36.70
CA THR A 282 -5.23 23.27 -37.14
C THR A 282 -4.45 23.21 -38.46
N GLY A 283 -4.07 22.02 -38.92
CA GLY A 283 -3.23 21.79 -40.11
C GLY A 283 -1.80 22.35 -40.01
N ARG A 284 -1.37 22.79 -38.83
CA ARG A 284 -0.03 23.34 -38.57
C ARG A 284 1.00 22.24 -38.33
N ILE A 285 0.58 21.15 -37.71
CA ILE A 285 1.41 20.00 -37.35
C ILE A 285 1.29 18.96 -38.47
N LYS A 286 2.42 18.65 -39.11
CA LYS A 286 2.44 17.78 -40.30
C LYS A 286 2.95 16.37 -40.04
N ASN A 287 3.70 16.18 -38.98
CA ASN A 287 4.30 14.90 -38.61
C ASN A 287 4.40 14.76 -37.09
N LEU A 288 4.69 13.55 -36.63
CA LEU A 288 4.78 13.21 -35.20
C LEU A 288 5.89 13.99 -34.48
N SER A 289 7.01 14.27 -35.15
CA SER A 289 8.11 15.06 -34.58
C SER A 289 7.65 16.48 -34.24
N MET A 290 6.90 17.12 -35.16
CA MET A 290 6.28 18.42 -34.90
C MET A 290 5.25 18.35 -33.78
N ALA A 291 4.48 17.26 -33.66
CA ALA A 291 3.51 17.11 -32.58
C ALA A 291 4.19 17.09 -31.21
N ARG A 292 5.28 16.33 -31.08
CA ARG A 292 6.10 16.28 -29.86
C ARG A 292 6.75 17.62 -29.56
N ALA A 293 7.38 18.23 -30.56
CA ALA A 293 7.98 19.55 -30.41
C ALA A 293 6.95 20.59 -29.96
N TYR A 294 5.74 20.56 -30.51
CA TYR A 294 4.65 21.44 -30.12
C TYR A 294 4.18 21.21 -28.68
N PHE A 295 4.10 19.94 -28.24
CA PHE A 295 3.87 19.63 -26.82
C PHE A 295 4.96 20.24 -25.94
N GLU A 296 6.24 20.02 -26.27
CA GLU A 296 7.37 20.53 -25.48
C GLU A 296 7.39 22.07 -25.39
N ILE A 297 7.07 22.76 -26.48
CA ILE A 297 6.92 24.23 -26.49
C ILE A 297 5.82 24.67 -25.53
N ASN A 298 4.65 24.03 -25.58
CA ASN A 298 3.53 24.38 -24.71
C ASN A 298 3.80 24.04 -23.24
N TYR A 299 4.44 22.91 -22.98
CA TYR A 299 4.84 22.49 -21.65
C TYR A 299 5.85 23.47 -21.06
N ALA A 300 6.90 23.82 -21.81
CA ALA A 300 7.89 24.82 -21.39
C ALA A 300 7.26 26.20 -21.18
N ASN A 301 6.36 26.65 -22.06
CA ASN A 301 5.62 27.92 -21.87
C ASN A 301 4.81 27.92 -20.56
N LYS A 302 4.11 26.82 -20.25
CA LYS A 302 3.36 26.67 -19.00
C LYS A 302 4.30 26.75 -17.79
N LYS A 303 5.47 26.10 -17.83
CA LYS A 303 6.47 26.16 -16.76
C LYS A 303 7.05 27.56 -16.59
N LEU A 304 7.42 28.22 -17.67
CA LEU A 304 7.90 29.61 -17.66
C LEU A 304 6.84 30.58 -17.10
N GLN A 305 5.55 30.35 -17.34
CA GLN A 305 4.46 31.14 -16.75
C GLN A 305 4.27 30.87 -15.24
N GLN A 306 4.57 29.66 -14.77
CA GLN A 306 4.44 29.27 -13.37
C GLN A 306 5.63 29.72 -12.50
N LEU A 307 6.84 29.76 -13.06
CA LEU A 307 8.07 30.10 -12.32
C LEU A 307 8.02 31.43 -11.57
N PRO A 308 7.52 32.56 -12.13
CA PRO A 308 7.44 33.82 -11.39
C PRO A 308 6.57 33.73 -10.14
N LYS A 309 5.48 32.96 -10.20
CA LYS A 309 4.60 32.74 -9.05
C LYS A 309 5.31 31.94 -7.97
N LEU A 310 5.95 30.82 -8.36
CA LEU A 310 6.73 29.98 -7.44
C LEU A 310 7.88 30.76 -6.79
N TYR A 311 8.56 31.63 -7.53
CA TYR A 311 9.61 32.51 -7.03
C TYR A 311 9.10 33.47 -5.95
N ILE A 312 7.97 34.13 -6.21
CA ILE A 312 7.34 35.05 -5.25
C ILE A 312 6.89 34.28 -3.99
N ASP A 313 6.29 33.11 -4.16
CA ASP A 313 5.82 32.28 -3.06
C ASP A 313 6.99 31.81 -2.18
N GLU A 314 8.11 31.37 -2.76
CA GLU A 314 9.32 30.96 -2.02
C GLU A 314 9.93 32.15 -1.24
N ILE A 315 9.99 33.35 -1.84
CA ILE A 315 10.42 34.57 -1.14
C ILE A 315 9.50 34.92 0.03
N ASN A 316 8.18 34.91 -0.19
CA ASN A 316 7.21 35.21 0.85
C ASN A 316 7.31 34.24 2.03
N GLN A 317 7.54 32.95 1.74
CA GLN A 317 7.77 31.94 2.76
C GLN A 317 9.05 32.24 3.56
N ARG A 318 10.17 32.55 2.90
CA ARG A 318 11.41 32.93 3.62
C ARG A 318 11.25 34.20 4.43
N GLN A 319 10.49 35.18 3.94
CA GLN A 319 10.20 36.39 4.69
C GLN A 319 9.37 36.07 5.95
N LEU A 320 8.40 35.16 5.85
CA LEU A 320 7.61 34.70 7.00
C LEU A 320 8.50 34.01 8.03
N GLU A 321 9.39 33.13 7.59
CA GLU A 321 10.35 32.42 8.44
C GLU A 321 11.27 33.41 9.17
N LEU A 322 11.81 34.41 8.47
CA LEU A 322 12.63 35.47 9.08
C LEU A 322 11.85 36.22 10.18
N ARG A 323 10.61 36.63 9.90
CA ARG A 323 9.76 37.33 10.89
C ARG A 323 9.54 36.46 12.14
N GLN A 324 9.30 35.17 11.95
CA GLN A 324 9.13 34.24 13.07
C GLN A 324 10.43 34.06 13.87
N GLN A 325 11.59 34.02 13.22
CA GLN A 325 12.88 33.92 13.90
C GLN A 325 13.19 35.19 14.71
N ILE A 326 12.92 36.38 14.15
CA ILE A 326 13.11 37.66 14.84
C ILE A 326 12.23 37.74 16.10
N LEU A 327 10.96 37.33 16.02
CA LEU A 327 10.05 37.32 17.17
C LEU A 327 10.54 36.41 18.31
N LYS A 328 11.23 35.31 17.98
CA LYS A 328 11.76 34.36 18.96
C LYS A 328 13.08 34.80 19.60
N LEU A 329 13.73 35.86 19.10
CA LEU A 329 15.00 36.32 19.66
C LEU A 329 14.87 36.76 21.12
N GLU A 330 13.73 37.34 21.51
CA GLU A 330 13.50 37.77 22.89
C GLU A 330 13.53 36.61 23.89
N GLU A 331 13.00 35.46 23.49
CA GLU A 331 12.94 34.24 24.31
C GLU A 331 14.31 33.55 24.41
N GLN A 332 15.20 33.78 23.44
CA GLN A 332 16.54 33.19 23.36
C GLN A 332 17.59 33.95 24.18
N TRP A 333 17.26 35.15 24.67
CA TRP A 333 18.20 35.94 25.47
C TRP A 333 18.38 35.34 26.87
N VAL A 334 19.59 34.83 27.13
CA VAL A 334 19.96 34.34 28.47
C VAL A 334 20.41 35.51 29.33
N LYS A 335 19.61 35.84 30.36
CA LYS A 335 19.92 36.91 31.30
C LYS A 335 21.27 36.64 32.01
N PRO A 336 22.23 37.57 31.96
CA PRO A 336 23.50 37.41 32.67
C PRO A 336 23.27 37.34 34.20
N LYS A 337 23.92 36.39 34.88
CA LYS A 337 23.91 36.35 36.35
C LYS A 337 24.73 37.51 36.90
N MET A 338 24.08 38.54 37.43
CA MET A 338 24.73 39.61 38.20
C MET A 338 24.54 39.33 39.69
N ASN A 339 25.59 39.56 40.49
CA ASN A 339 25.51 39.48 41.94
C ASN A 339 24.98 40.82 42.46
N ILE A 340 23.70 40.88 42.86
CA ILE A 340 23.00 42.12 43.24
C ILE A 340 22.93 42.28 44.78
N ALA A 341 23.54 41.37 45.54
CA ALA A 341 23.44 41.38 47.00
C ALA A 341 24.18 42.58 47.62
N GLY A 342 23.41 43.52 48.19
CA GLY A 342 23.93 44.66 48.98
C GLY A 342 23.96 46.02 48.26
N HIS A 343 23.36 46.13 47.08
CA HIS A 343 23.31 47.39 46.32
C HIS A 343 22.18 48.33 46.78
N ALA A 344 22.41 49.65 46.66
CA ALA A 344 21.40 50.66 46.96
C ALA A 344 20.29 50.69 45.87
N PRO A 345 19.05 51.16 46.15
CA PRO A 345 17.95 51.18 45.18
C PRO A 345 18.28 51.89 43.85
N THR A 346 19.12 52.93 43.90
CA THR A 346 19.62 53.65 42.72
C THR A 346 20.61 52.84 41.86
N GLU A 347 21.31 51.88 42.46
CA GLU A 347 22.21 50.97 41.74
C GLU A 347 21.43 49.83 41.08
N GLU A 348 20.32 49.38 41.67
CA GLU A 348 19.44 48.36 41.07
C GLU A 348 18.80 48.85 39.76
N GLU A 349 18.27 50.07 39.72
CA GLU A 349 17.73 50.69 38.49
C GLU A 349 18.82 50.82 37.40
N TYR A 350 20.02 51.24 37.79
CA TYR A 350 21.17 51.31 36.87
C TYR A 350 21.55 49.93 36.30
N HIS A 351 21.48 48.87 37.10
CA HIS A 351 21.75 47.50 36.65
C HIS A 351 20.65 46.96 35.72
N GLN A 352 19.39 47.31 35.96
CA GLN A 352 18.27 46.94 35.09
C GLN A 352 18.36 47.64 33.73
N ASP A 353 18.60 48.96 33.70
CA ASP A 353 18.80 49.73 32.47
C ASP A 353 20.00 49.21 31.67
N LYS A 354 21.09 48.85 32.36
CA LYS A 354 22.26 48.21 31.72
C LYS A 354 21.93 46.85 31.12
N GLN A 355 21.11 46.03 31.76
CA GLN A 355 20.67 44.72 31.25
C GLN A 355 19.74 44.87 30.04
N GLU A 356 18.82 45.83 30.09
CA GLU A 356 17.91 46.12 28.98
C GLU A 356 18.68 46.64 27.77
N LYS A 357 19.64 47.55 27.96
CA LYS A 357 20.57 47.99 26.90
C LYS A 357 21.37 46.83 26.30
N GLN A 358 21.85 45.90 27.12
CA GLN A 358 22.55 44.71 26.64
C GLN A 358 21.64 43.76 25.86
N LYS A 359 20.41 43.51 26.34
CA LYS A 359 19.38 42.73 25.63
C LYS A 359 19.08 43.35 24.27
N ASN A 360 18.80 44.64 24.23
CA ASN A 360 18.45 45.37 23.01
C ASN A 360 19.63 45.39 22.02
N ALA A 361 20.87 45.57 22.50
CA ALA A 361 22.06 45.49 21.65
C ALA A 361 22.26 44.09 21.06
N TRP A 362 22.05 43.04 21.85
CA TRP A 362 22.16 41.66 21.36
C TRP A 362 21.06 41.32 20.34
N ILE A 363 19.81 41.70 20.62
CA ILE A 363 18.69 41.51 19.67
C ILE A 363 18.99 42.24 18.37
N ALA A 364 19.50 43.48 18.43
CA ALA A 364 19.86 44.24 17.25
C ALA A 364 20.99 43.57 16.43
N ILE A 365 22.01 43.01 17.08
CA ILE A 365 23.07 42.26 16.40
C ILE A 365 22.51 41.01 15.73
N ARG A 366 21.75 40.18 16.47
CA ARG A 366 21.15 38.96 15.91
C ARG A 366 20.15 39.23 14.79
N THR A 367 19.37 40.29 14.90
CA THR A 367 18.45 40.72 13.84
C THR A 367 19.23 41.04 12.56
N ARG A 368 20.34 41.79 12.66
CA ARG A 368 21.20 42.09 11.49
C ARG A 368 21.81 40.84 10.87
N GLU A 369 22.24 39.87 11.70
CA GLU A 369 22.78 38.60 11.20
C GLU A 369 21.72 37.79 10.45
N LEU A 370 20.50 37.71 11.01
CA LEU A 370 19.37 37.03 10.35
C LEU A 370 18.95 37.72 9.06
N GLU A 371 18.93 39.05 9.04
CA GLU A 371 18.64 39.84 7.83
C GLU A 371 19.72 39.63 6.76
N ALA A 372 21.00 39.57 7.15
CA ALA A 372 22.10 39.29 6.23
C ALA A 372 22.00 37.87 5.63
N ALA A 373 21.72 36.87 6.45
CA ALA A 373 21.50 35.50 6.00
C ALA A 373 20.28 35.41 5.06
N TYR A 374 19.20 36.12 5.37
CA TYR A 374 18.03 36.21 4.49
C TYR A 374 18.34 36.83 3.12
N GLN A 375 19.20 37.86 3.06
CA GLN A 375 19.62 38.42 1.77
C GLN A 375 20.45 37.42 0.95
N GLU A 376 21.32 36.65 1.59
CA GLU A 376 22.05 35.56 0.93
C GLU A 376 21.09 34.50 0.39
N ASP A 377 20.09 34.10 1.18
CA ASP A 377 19.05 33.15 0.77
C ASP A 377 18.25 33.68 -0.44
N ILE A 378 17.87 34.97 -0.46
CA ILE A 378 17.18 35.56 -1.61
C ILE A 378 18.04 35.49 -2.87
N GLU A 379 19.33 35.84 -2.79
CA GLU A 379 20.21 35.78 -3.96
C GLU A 379 20.40 34.33 -4.44
N MET A 380 20.44 33.35 -3.54
CA MET A 380 20.46 31.93 -3.89
C MET A 380 19.15 31.48 -4.57
N ILE A 381 17.99 31.89 -4.04
CA ILE A 381 16.68 31.63 -4.65
C ILE A 381 16.62 32.24 -6.06
N LYS A 382 17.03 33.50 -6.20
CA LYS A 382 17.09 34.20 -7.49
C LYS A 382 18.01 33.51 -8.49
N LEU A 383 19.18 33.04 -8.07
CA LEU A 383 20.09 32.28 -8.93
C LEU A 383 19.45 30.98 -9.40
N LYS A 384 18.83 30.22 -8.48
CA LYS A 384 18.11 28.97 -8.77
C LYS A 384 17.00 29.19 -9.80
N PHE A 385 16.12 30.16 -9.58
CA PHE A 385 15.03 30.45 -10.52
C PHE A 385 15.53 31.00 -11.86
N LYS A 386 16.60 31.80 -11.86
CA LYS A 386 17.24 32.24 -13.10
C LYS A 386 17.78 31.06 -13.89
N GLN A 387 18.44 30.11 -13.22
CA GLN A 387 18.93 28.89 -13.87
C GLN A 387 17.76 28.08 -14.45
N GLN A 388 16.72 27.80 -13.67
CA GLN A 388 15.53 27.08 -14.14
C GLN A 388 14.86 27.79 -15.32
N TYR A 389 14.72 29.12 -15.27
CA TYR A 389 14.18 29.90 -16.39
C TYR A 389 15.02 29.72 -17.65
N MET A 390 16.36 29.77 -17.54
CA MET A 390 17.26 29.57 -18.68
C MET A 390 17.18 28.15 -19.23
N GLU A 391 17.10 27.13 -18.38
CA GLU A 391 16.92 25.73 -18.79
C GLU A 391 15.61 25.55 -19.59
N TRP A 392 14.48 26.01 -19.05
CA TRP A 392 13.20 25.93 -19.76
C TRP A 392 13.16 26.76 -21.05
N GLN A 393 13.85 27.91 -21.08
CA GLN A 393 13.98 28.71 -22.28
C GLN A 393 14.81 27.98 -23.35
N GLN A 394 15.91 27.32 -22.96
CA GLN A 394 16.73 26.51 -23.88
C GLN A 394 15.95 25.31 -24.43
N GLU A 395 15.22 24.59 -23.57
CA GLU A 395 14.37 23.48 -24.01
C GLU A 395 13.29 23.93 -24.98
N LYS A 396 12.65 25.07 -24.70
CA LYS A 396 11.68 25.69 -25.61
C LYS A 396 12.30 26.02 -26.96
N THR A 397 13.45 26.71 -26.98
CA THR A 397 14.13 27.08 -28.23
C THR A 397 14.51 25.83 -29.03
N HIS A 398 15.03 24.79 -28.37
CA HIS A 398 15.36 23.54 -29.05
C HIS A 398 14.13 22.86 -29.65
N ALA A 399 13.00 22.86 -28.93
CA ALA A 399 11.74 22.34 -29.45
C ALA A 399 11.20 23.20 -30.62
N GLU A 400 11.36 24.52 -30.59
CA GLU A 400 11.02 25.42 -31.71
C GLU A 400 11.85 25.08 -32.96
N GLU A 401 13.15 24.84 -32.84
CA GLU A 401 14.01 24.41 -33.95
C GLU A 401 13.55 23.07 -34.57
N ILE A 402 13.18 22.09 -33.73
CA ILE A 402 12.63 20.81 -34.20
C ILE A 402 11.29 21.03 -34.92
N PHE A 403 10.42 21.88 -34.37
CA PHE A 403 9.13 22.20 -34.95
C PHE A 403 9.27 22.85 -36.33
N GLU A 404 10.19 23.83 -36.46
CA GLU A 404 10.46 24.54 -37.72
C GLU A 404 11.10 23.63 -38.77
N SER A 405 12.09 22.82 -38.38
CA SER A 405 12.75 21.87 -39.29
C SER A 405 11.79 20.81 -39.84
N GLY A 406 10.73 20.47 -39.09
CA GLY A 406 9.66 19.57 -39.51
C GLY A 406 8.89 20.03 -40.76
N PHE A 407 8.92 21.32 -41.11
CA PHE A 407 8.31 21.84 -42.35
C PHE A 407 9.14 21.54 -43.61
N GLY A 408 10.45 21.27 -43.46
CA GLY A 408 11.40 21.06 -44.56
C GLY A 408 11.43 19.65 -45.13
N TRP A 409 10.86 18.66 -44.43
CA TRP A 409 10.73 17.29 -44.92
C TRP A 409 9.46 17.18 -45.78
N ARG A 410 9.62 17.29 -47.10
CA ARG A 410 8.58 16.95 -48.10
C ARG A 410 9.00 15.72 -48.89
#